data_AF-A0A3M9ZG17-F1
#
_entry.id   AF-A0A3M9ZG17-F1
#
_cell.length_a   1.000
_cell.length_b   1.000
_cell.length_c   1.000
_cell.angle_alpha   90.00
_cell.angle_beta   90.00
_cell.angle_gamma   90.00
#
_symmetry.space_group_name_H-M   'P 1'
#
loop_
_entity.id
_entity.type
_entity.pdbx_description
1 polymer ?
#
loop_
_entity_poly.entity_id
_entity_poly.type
_entity_poly.pdbx_seq_one_letter_code
_entity_poly.pdbx_strand_id
1 'polypeptide(L)'
;MRAYFHGRPESEVPVLGLGEGESGGLLASLDVRSLRSHAGRLASGRYTVDAMPRIGVSIDGRRAHPALNDVAVFASRSAMLMEHELRIDGEAVWHDNGDGVIVATPMGSSAYSMSAGGPAIFPGTRAFGIVPVNSLDVTRRPLMVPDTSEISVSGISSKTHCEAVLDGIERLAVRDAVTCTRTPHAANVVRLGSAAPAMRGLAKKVDLAGDLLRMSPSSKLILTALEYGGKPMTLREISARTLLPPRTMRFALRHLTDNGLVKRRVSGRDSRQAIYELAQRS
;
A
#
# COMPACT_ATOMS: atom_id res chain seq x y z
N MET A 1 -7.24 -1.75 -11.45
CA MET A 1 -5.99 -1.28 -12.11
C MET A 1 -4.85 -2.29 -11.97
N ARG A 2 -4.42 -2.69 -10.76
CA ARG A 2 -3.38 -3.75 -10.59
C ARG A 2 -3.73 -5.04 -11.36
N ALA A 3 -4.93 -5.58 -11.14
CA ALA A 3 -5.42 -6.75 -11.88
C ALA A 3 -5.45 -6.57 -13.41
N TYR A 4 -5.66 -5.34 -13.90
CA TYR A 4 -5.66 -5.05 -15.33
C TYR A 4 -4.26 -5.18 -15.92
N PHE A 5 -3.27 -4.50 -15.32
CA PHE A 5 -1.88 -4.55 -15.78
C PHE A 5 -1.22 -5.91 -15.54
N HIS A 6 -1.67 -6.64 -14.51
CA HIS A 6 -1.26 -8.01 -14.26
C HIS A 6 -1.76 -8.96 -15.36
N GLY A 7 -3.06 -8.91 -15.71
CA GLY A 7 -3.63 -9.71 -16.79
C GLY A 7 -3.25 -9.25 -18.21
N ARG A 8 -2.61 -8.09 -18.35
CA ARG A 8 -2.14 -7.54 -19.63
C ARG A 8 -0.73 -6.95 -19.47
N PRO A 9 0.29 -7.81 -19.33
CA PRO A 9 1.64 -7.40 -18.94
C PRO A 9 2.30 -6.46 -19.95
N GLU A 10 1.94 -6.53 -21.23
CA GLU A 10 2.49 -5.73 -22.33
C GLU A 10 1.55 -4.59 -22.77
N SER A 11 0.43 -4.36 -22.07
CA SER A 11 -0.54 -3.35 -22.48
C SER A 11 -0.01 -1.93 -22.29
N GLU A 12 0.09 -1.20 -23.39
CA GLU A 12 0.41 0.22 -23.40
C GLU A 12 -0.83 1.12 -23.32
N VAL A 13 -2.04 0.52 -23.30
CA VAL A 13 -3.29 1.27 -23.22
C VAL A 13 -3.35 2.07 -21.91
N PRO A 14 -3.50 3.41 -21.96
CA PRO A 14 -3.65 4.23 -20.76
C PRO A 14 -4.92 3.86 -19.98
N VAL A 15 -4.77 3.65 -18.68
CA VAL A 15 -5.86 3.26 -17.78
C VAL A 15 -6.21 4.41 -16.84
N LEU A 16 -7.49 4.76 -16.78
CA LEU A 16 -8.01 5.68 -15.76
C LEU A 16 -8.39 4.90 -14.51
N GLY A 17 -7.67 5.14 -13.41
CA GLY A 17 -8.05 4.62 -12.10
C GLY A 17 -9.22 5.41 -11.51
N LEU A 18 -10.31 4.73 -11.18
CA LEU A 18 -11.43 5.30 -10.43
C LEU A 18 -11.36 4.83 -8.97
N GLY A 19 -11.53 5.75 -8.04
CA GLY A 19 -11.67 5.46 -6.61
C GLY A 19 -13.09 5.74 -6.14
N GLU A 20 -13.50 5.06 -5.07
CA GLU A 20 -14.72 5.42 -4.33
C GLU A 20 -14.32 6.26 -3.12
N GLY A 21 -14.78 7.53 -3.08
CA GLY A 21 -14.50 8.45 -1.98
C GLY A 21 -13.20 9.24 -2.09
N GLU A 22 -12.98 10.16 -1.13
CA GLU A 22 -11.85 11.12 -1.11
C GLU A 22 -10.49 10.48 -0.81
N SER A 23 -10.49 9.28 -0.23
CA SER A 23 -9.30 8.51 0.12
C SER A 23 -8.82 7.59 -1.01
N GLY A 24 -9.31 7.80 -2.24
CA GLY A 24 -8.94 7.02 -3.42
C GLY A 24 -7.44 6.70 -3.38
N GLY A 25 -7.11 5.40 -3.41
CA GLY A 25 -5.72 4.96 -3.24
C GLY A 25 -4.78 5.64 -4.25
N LEU A 26 -3.46 5.53 -4.07
CA LEU A 26 -2.46 6.24 -4.89
C LEU A 26 -2.61 6.05 -6.42
N LEU A 27 -3.31 4.97 -6.82
CA LEU A 27 -3.63 4.59 -8.20
C LEU A 27 -4.95 5.17 -8.72
N ALA A 28 -5.81 5.70 -7.87
CA ALA A 28 -7.05 6.37 -8.26
C ALA A 28 -6.72 7.78 -8.75
N SER A 29 -7.14 8.09 -9.96
CA SER A 29 -6.98 9.40 -10.59
C SER A 29 -8.22 10.27 -10.48
N LEU A 30 -9.39 9.66 -10.21
CA LEU A 30 -10.67 10.35 -10.13
C LEU A 30 -11.60 9.62 -9.15
N ASP A 31 -12.43 10.38 -8.42
CA ASP A 31 -13.56 9.82 -7.70
C ASP A 31 -14.64 9.42 -8.71
N VAL A 32 -15.21 8.22 -8.59
CA VAL A 32 -16.31 7.75 -9.45
C VAL A 32 -17.46 8.76 -9.51
N ARG A 33 -17.73 9.49 -8.40
CA ARG A 33 -18.78 10.51 -8.31
C ARG A 33 -18.52 11.72 -9.21
N SER A 34 -17.25 12.03 -9.51
CA SER A 34 -16.86 13.15 -10.38
C SER A 34 -16.58 12.72 -11.83
N LEU A 35 -16.76 11.44 -12.17
CA LEU A 35 -16.56 10.94 -13.54
C LEU A 35 -17.42 11.68 -14.56
N ARG A 36 -18.72 11.87 -14.26
CA ARG A 36 -19.65 12.54 -15.18
C ARG A 36 -19.23 13.98 -15.49
N SER A 37 -18.74 14.73 -14.50
CA SER A 37 -18.30 16.11 -14.72
C SER A 37 -16.99 16.21 -15.51
N HIS A 38 -16.20 15.13 -15.57
CA HIS A 38 -14.94 15.07 -16.31
C HIS A 38 -15.05 14.35 -17.67
N ALA A 39 -16.21 13.78 -18.01
CA ALA A 39 -16.42 13.02 -19.25
C ALA A 39 -16.07 13.83 -20.50
N GLY A 40 -16.48 15.10 -20.57
CA GLY A 40 -16.15 15.97 -21.70
C GLY A 40 -14.65 16.23 -21.84
N ARG A 41 -13.91 16.36 -20.72
CA ARG A 41 -12.45 16.51 -20.74
C ARG A 41 -11.77 15.24 -21.24
N LEU A 42 -12.19 14.08 -20.75
CA LEU A 42 -11.70 12.77 -21.17
C LEU A 42 -11.93 12.55 -22.68
N ALA A 43 -13.15 12.81 -23.16
CA ALA A 43 -13.51 12.66 -24.57
C ALA A 43 -12.70 13.60 -25.48
N SER A 44 -12.36 14.80 -25.00
CA SER A 44 -11.53 15.76 -25.72
C SER A 44 -10.01 15.54 -25.60
N GLY A 45 -9.55 14.46 -24.96
CA GLY A 45 -8.12 14.20 -24.77
C GLY A 45 -7.41 15.12 -23.77
N ARG A 46 -8.15 15.89 -22.96
CA ARG A 46 -7.58 16.86 -22.00
C ARG A 46 -7.17 16.19 -20.67
N TYR A 47 -6.17 15.32 -20.75
CA TYR A 47 -5.55 14.61 -19.64
C TYR A 47 -4.05 14.41 -19.89
N THR A 48 -3.30 14.04 -18.86
CA THR A 48 -1.91 13.56 -19.00
C THR A 48 -1.83 12.07 -18.73
N VAL A 49 -0.77 11.43 -19.19
CA VAL A 49 -0.50 10.01 -18.92
C VAL A 49 0.82 9.91 -18.17
N ASP A 50 0.76 9.32 -16.97
CA ASP A 50 1.95 8.99 -16.20
C ASP A 50 2.39 7.57 -16.56
N ALA A 51 3.62 7.42 -17.04
CA ALA A 51 4.24 6.11 -17.23
C ALA A 51 4.81 5.64 -15.89
N MET A 52 4.14 4.69 -15.24
CA MET A 52 4.59 4.13 -13.97
C MET A 52 5.54 2.95 -14.20
N PRO A 53 6.74 2.97 -13.59
CA PRO A 53 7.64 1.83 -13.67
C PRO A 53 7.03 0.61 -12.99
N ARG A 54 7.38 -0.57 -13.50
CA ARG A 54 6.98 -1.87 -12.95
C ARG A 54 8.22 -2.76 -12.81
N ILE A 55 8.15 -3.74 -11.93
CA ILE A 55 9.20 -4.72 -11.70
C ILE A 55 8.94 -5.90 -12.64
N GLY A 56 9.85 -6.16 -13.57
CA GLY A 56 9.96 -7.42 -14.27
C GLY A 56 10.50 -8.50 -13.32
N VAL A 57 9.89 -9.69 -13.35
CA VAL A 57 10.16 -10.75 -12.38
C VAL A 57 10.56 -12.03 -13.10
N SER A 58 11.62 -12.65 -12.63
CA SER A 58 12.03 -14.01 -12.99
C SER A 58 12.12 -14.85 -11.72
N ILE A 59 11.51 -16.02 -11.70
CA ILE A 59 11.53 -16.96 -10.58
C ILE A 59 12.14 -18.27 -11.10
N ASP A 60 13.23 -18.70 -10.48
CA ASP A 60 13.98 -19.91 -10.87
C ASP A 60 14.27 -19.95 -12.39
N GLY A 61 14.65 -18.79 -12.95
CA GLY A 61 14.95 -18.62 -14.38
C GLY A 61 13.73 -18.50 -15.31
N ARG A 62 12.50 -18.53 -14.79
CA ARG A 62 11.28 -18.40 -15.58
C ARG A 62 10.65 -17.02 -15.37
N ARG A 63 10.32 -16.34 -16.47
CA ARG A 63 9.60 -15.06 -16.40
C ARG A 63 8.21 -15.24 -15.79
N ALA A 64 7.88 -14.35 -14.85
CA ALA A 64 6.56 -14.19 -14.25
C ALA A 64 5.93 -12.85 -14.68
N HIS A 65 4.70 -12.59 -14.25
CA HIS A 65 4.04 -11.32 -14.55
C HIS A 65 4.76 -10.15 -13.88
N PRO A 66 4.88 -8.97 -14.53
CA PRO A 66 5.50 -7.83 -13.90
C PRO A 66 4.60 -7.23 -12.80
N ALA A 67 5.20 -6.85 -11.68
CA ALA A 67 4.52 -6.22 -10.54
C ALA A 67 4.50 -4.69 -10.66
N LEU A 68 3.36 -4.06 -10.37
CA LEU A 68 3.21 -2.60 -10.37
C LEU A 68 3.74 -1.95 -9.09
N ASN A 69 3.50 -2.59 -7.96
CA ASN A 69 3.86 -2.10 -6.65
C ASN A 69 5.12 -2.81 -6.16
N ASP A 70 5.03 -4.11 -5.92
CA ASP A 70 6.06 -4.82 -5.18
C ASP A 70 6.07 -6.33 -5.47
N VAL A 71 7.26 -6.90 -5.29
CA VAL A 71 7.56 -8.33 -5.28
C VAL A 71 8.04 -8.65 -3.88
N ALA A 72 7.32 -9.53 -3.21
CA ALA A 72 7.63 -9.86 -1.83
C ALA A 72 7.91 -11.37 -1.70
N VAL A 73 9.06 -11.73 -1.17
CA VAL A 73 9.52 -13.11 -1.04
C VAL A 73 9.47 -13.52 0.42
N PHE A 74 8.72 -14.57 0.73
CA PHE A 74 8.50 -15.05 2.11
C PHE A 74 8.51 -16.57 2.20
N ALA A 75 8.69 -17.06 3.42
CA ALA A 75 8.22 -18.39 3.76
C ALA A 75 6.68 -18.46 3.65
N SER A 76 6.16 -19.59 3.15
CA SER A 76 4.72 -19.79 2.93
C SER A 76 3.87 -19.84 4.19
N ARG A 77 4.49 -20.14 5.33
CA ARG A 77 3.83 -20.12 6.65
C ARG A 77 4.33 -18.94 7.46
N SER A 78 3.41 -18.26 8.13
CA SER A 78 3.74 -17.20 9.08
C SER A 78 4.68 -17.70 10.18
N ALA A 79 5.53 -16.81 10.68
CA ALA A 79 6.51 -17.09 11.74
C ALA A 79 7.51 -18.21 11.39
N MET A 80 7.81 -18.38 10.09
CA MET A 80 8.90 -19.21 9.61
C MET A 80 9.99 -18.34 9.02
N LEU A 81 11.23 -18.64 9.39
CA LEU A 81 12.40 -17.95 8.88
C LEU A 81 12.75 -18.41 7.46
N MET A 82 13.17 -17.45 6.65
CA MET A 82 13.70 -17.62 5.31
C MET A 82 15.13 -17.09 5.27
N GLU A 83 16.06 -17.96 4.89
CA GLU A 83 17.43 -17.65 4.56
C GLU A 83 17.53 -17.20 3.10
N HIS A 84 18.35 -16.19 2.81
CA HIS A 84 18.61 -15.74 1.44
C HIS A 84 19.89 -14.90 1.35
N GLU A 85 20.49 -14.86 0.16
CA GLU A 85 21.50 -13.88 -0.27
C GLU A 85 20.83 -12.81 -1.14
N LEU A 86 21.11 -11.54 -0.85
CA LEU A 86 20.77 -10.41 -1.72
C LEU A 86 22.00 -10.00 -2.54
N ARG A 87 21.81 -9.90 -3.85
CA ARG A 87 22.78 -9.34 -4.78
C ARG A 87 22.16 -8.19 -5.56
N ILE A 88 22.96 -7.15 -5.82
CA ILE A 88 22.58 -6.03 -6.69
C ILE A 88 23.64 -5.95 -7.79
N ASP A 89 23.21 -5.95 -9.05
CA ASP A 89 24.08 -5.86 -10.22
C ASP A 89 25.21 -6.92 -10.20
N GLY A 90 24.89 -8.10 -9.69
CA GLY A 90 25.82 -9.22 -9.56
C GLY A 90 26.77 -9.14 -8.36
N GLU A 91 26.73 -8.10 -7.53
CA GLU A 91 27.55 -8.00 -6.30
C GLU A 91 26.75 -8.46 -5.08
N ALA A 92 27.36 -9.30 -4.24
CA ALA A 92 26.73 -9.74 -2.98
C ALA A 92 26.69 -8.59 -1.97
N VAL A 93 25.49 -8.26 -1.51
CA VAL A 93 25.25 -7.16 -0.56
C VAL A 93 25.20 -7.70 0.85
N TRP A 94 24.38 -8.73 1.06
CA TRP A 94 24.31 -9.41 2.33
C TRP A 94 23.68 -10.79 2.20
N HIS A 95 23.92 -11.57 3.24
CA HIS A 95 23.16 -12.75 3.57
C HIS A 95 22.27 -12.44 4.79
N ASP A 96 21.02 -12.89 4.76
CA ASP A 96 20.04 -12.57 5.79
C ASP A 96 19.14 -13.76 6.14
N ASN A 97 18.60 -13.71 7.36
CA ASN A 97 17.67 -14.68 7.90
C ASN A 97 16.55 -13.90 8.59
N GLY A 98 15.32 -14.00 8.08
CA GLY A 98 14.18 -13.21 8.55
C GLY A 98 12.87 -13.76 8.00
N ASP A 99 11.78 -13.00 8.08
CA ASP A 99 10.51 -13.44 7.49
C ASP A 99 10.56 -13.37 5.95
N GLY A 100 11.30 -12.42 5.39
CA GLY A 100 11.39 -12.24 3.95
C GLY A 100 12.09 -10.97 3.49
N VAL A 101 11.89 -10.64 2.22
CA VAL A 101 12.39 -9.40 1.58
C VAL A 101 11.39 -8.89 0.55
N ILE A 102 11.25 -7.57 0.46
CA ILE A 102 10.36 -6.88 -0.48
C ILE A 102 11.20 -6.03 -1.44
N VAL A 103 10.98 -6.17 -2.74
CA VAL A 103 11.43 -5.23 -3.77
C VAL A 103 10.23 -4.41 -4.22
N ALA A 104 10.30 -3.10 -4.12
CA ALA A 104 9.17 -2.19 -4.37
C ALA A 104 9.52 -1.08 -5.38
N THR A 105 8.56 -0.75 -6.23
CA THR A 105 8.55 0.47 -7.03
C THR A 105 8.28 1.69 -6.14
N PRO A 106 8.47 2.93 -6.64
CA PRO A 106 8.06 4.12 -5.90
C PRO A 106 6.58 4.13 -5.51
N MET A 107 5.73 3.48 -6.31
CA MET A 107 4.31 3.35 -6.00
C MET A 107 4.07 2.34 -4.88
N GLY A 108 4.79 1.20 -4.92
CA GLY A 108 4.75 0.15 -3.90
C GLY A 108 5.36 0.55 -2.56
N SER A 109 6.20 1.59 -2.52
CA SER A 109 6.81 2.08 -1.27
C SER A 109 5.78 2.59 -0.26
N SER A 110 4.54 2.86 -0.68
CA SER A 110 3.42 3.28 0.17
C SER A 110 2.44 2.14 0.50
N ALA A 111 2.75 0.92 0.04
CA ALA A 111 2.02 -0.31 0.25
C ALA A 111 2.77 -1.18 1.28
N TYR A 112 3.05 -2.45 0.98
CA TYR A 112 3.58 -3.38 1.97
C TYR A 112 4.98 -2.96 2.45
N SER A 113 5.82 -2.46 1.55
CA SER A 113 7.13 -1.90 1.87
C SER A 113 7.07 -0.84 2.99
N MET A 114 6.05 0.02 3.01
CA MET A 114 5.85 1.01 4.07
C MET A 114 5.60 0.36 5.44
N SER A 115 4.74 -0.66 5.46
CA SER A 115 4.42 -1.41 6.69
C SER A 115 5.60 -2.22 7.21
N ALA A 116 6.51 -2.65 6.32
CA ALA A 116 7.75 -3.33 6.67
C ALA A 116 8.88 -2.36 7.10
N GLY A 117 8.62 -1.05 7.19
CA GLY A 117 9.60 -0.05 7.62
C GLY A 117 10.44 0.55 6.50
N GLY A 118 10.07 0.34 5.24
CA GLY A 118 10.66 1.00 4.08
C GLY A 118 10.32 2.50 3.99
N PRO A 119 11.18 3.30 3.35
CA PRO A 119 10.92 4.73 3.18
C PRO A 119 9.81 4.97 2.15
N ALA A 120 9.10 6.10 2.28
CA ALA A 120 8.26 6.59 1.21
C ALA A 120 9.15 7.14 0.07
N ILE A 121 8.91 6.67 -1.15
CA ILE A 121 9.64 7.06 -2.35
C ILE A 121 8.70 7.92 -3.19
N PHE A 122 9.21 9.06 -3.66
CA PHE A 122 8.38 9.99 -4.41
C PHE A 122 8.00 9.41 -5.79
N PRO A 123 6.72 9.47 -6.22
CA PRO A 123 6.34 9.04 -7.56
C PRO A 123 7.07 9.85 -8.64
N GLY A 124 7.71 9.15 -9.58
CA GLY A 124 8.59 9.73 -10.59
C GLY A 124 10.09 9.54 -10.31
N THR A 125 10.45 9.11 -9.10
CA THR A 125 11.83 8.68 -8.79
C THR A 125 12.17 7.41 -9.57
N ARG A 126 13.33 7.37 -10.22
CA ARG A 126 13.84 6.18 -10.92
C ARG A 126 14.63 5.28 -9.99
N ALA A 127 13.93 4.65 -9.05
CA ALA A 127 14.54 3.79 -8.05
C ALA A 127 13.65 2.60 -7.68
N PHE A 128 14.30 1.52 -7.24
CA PHE A 128 13.65 0.46 -6.47
C PHE A 128 14.05 0.55 -5.00
N GLY A 129 13.09 0.25 -4.12
CA GLY A 129 13.33 0.05 -2.70
C GLY A 129 13.44 -1.44 -2.39
N ILE A 130 14.48 -1.84 -1.65
CA ILE A 130 14.66 -3.20 -1.14
C ILE A 130 14.50 -3.15 0.37
N VAL A 131 13.53 -3.86 0.92
CA VAL A 131 13.15 -3.80 2.34
C VAL A 131 13.23 -5.20 2.95
N PRO A 132 14.16 -5.46 3.88
CA PRO A 132 14.15 -6.70 4.64
C PRO A 132 12.93 -6.72 5.57
N VAL A 133 12.31 -7.88 5.75
CA VAL A 133 11.13 -8.06 6.60
C VAL A 133 11.50 -8.90 7.81
N ASN A 134 11.41 -8.30 9.00
CA ASN A 134 11.72 -8.95 10.28
C ASN A 134 13.06 -9.72 10.26
N SER A 135 14.10 -9.10 9.71
CA SER A 135 15.47 -9.65 9.76
C SER A 135 15.93 -9.87 11.20
N LEU A 136 16.62 -10.99 11.43
CA LEU A 136 17.31 -11.26 12.69
C LEU A 136 18.58 -10.42 12.85
N ASP A 137 19.13 -9.90 11.75
CA ASP A 137 20.25 -8.95 11.76
C ASP A 137 19.70 -7.51 11.72
N VAL A 138 19.69 -6.86 12.88
CA VAL A 138 19.19 -5.49 13.06
C VAL A 138 19.95 -4.41 12.27
N THR A 139 21.09 -4.77 11.68
CA THR A 139 21.87 -3.87 10.81
C THR A 139 21.32 -3.82 9.38
N ARG A 140 20.45 -4.75 8.99
CA ARG A 140 19.79 -4.76 7.67
C ARG A 140 18.80 -3.60 7.59
N ARG A 141 19.08 -2.63 6.72
CA ARG A 141 18.29 -1.41 6.54
C ARG A 141 17.76 -1.31 5.12
N PRO A 142 16.56 -0.75 4.89
CA PRO A 142 16.06 -0.55 3.53
C PRO A 142 17.11 0.09 2.60
N LEU A 143 17.27 -0.47 1.41
CA LEU A 143 18.17 0.03 0.38
C LEU A 143 17.38 0.70 -0.74
N MET A 144 17.94 1.75 -1.32
CA MET A 144 17.42 2.41 -2.52
C MET A 144 18.44 2.28 -3.62
N VAL A 145 18.04 1.69 -4.74
CA VAL A 145 18.91 1.45 -5.90
C VAL A 145 18.28 2.06 -7.15
N PRO A 146 19.07 2.38 -8.19
CA PRO A 146 18.53 2.77 -9.48
C PRO A 146 17.52 1.73 -10.00
N ASP A 147 16.45 2.19 -10.66
CA ASP A 147 15.50 1.25 -11.29
C ASP A 147 16.12 0.48 -12.48
N THR A 148 17.34 0.83 -12.89
CA THR A 148 18.12 0.09 -13.89
C THR A 148 18.86 -1.10 -13.32
N SER A 149 18.96 -1.21 -11.99
CA SER A 149 19.68 -2.31 -11.35
C SER A 149 18.94 -3.64 -11.46
N GLU A 150 19.70 -4.70 -11.55
CA GLU A 150 19.23 -6.07 -11.35
C GLU A 150 19.33 -6.44 -9.88
N ILE A 151 18.22 -6.87 -9.29
CA ILE A 151 18.15 -7.27 -7.88
C ILE A 151 17.89 -8.77 -7.85
N SER A 152 18.84 -9.54 -7.31
CA SER A 152 18.72 -10.99 -7.19
C SER A 152 18.62 -11.39 -5.72
N VAL A 153 17.61 -12.18 -5.40
CA VAL A 153 17.45 -12.87 -4.12
C VAL A 153 17.63 -14.35 -4.41
N SER A 154 18.70 -14.96 -3.89
CA SER A 154 19.08 -16.34 -4.21
C SER A 154 19.45 -17.14 -2.97
N GLY A 155 19.63 -18.46 -3.09
CA GLY A 155 19.87 -19.33 -1.95
C GLY A 155 18.66 -19.34 -1.00
N ILE A 156 17.46 -19.16 -1.54
CA ILE A 156 16.23 -19.04 -0.77
C ILE A 156 15.92 -20.39 -0.12
N SER A 157 15.93 -20.42 1.20
CA SER A 157 15.72 -21.65 1.97
C SER A 157 14.89 -21.41 3.22
N SER A 158 13.98 -22.33 3.53
CA SER A 158 13.18 -22.32 4.74
C SER A 158 12.73 -23.75 5.08
N LYS A 159 12.26 -23.97 6.32
CA LYS A 159 11.63 -25.24 6.74
C LYS A 159 10.32 -25.51 6.00
N THR A 160 9.73 -24.48 5.41
CA THR A 160 8.52 -24.56 4.57
C THR A 160 8.85 -24.08 3.17
N HIS A 161 7.99 -24.37 2.17
CA HIS A 161 8.20 -23.81 0.84
C HIS A 161 8.16 -22.27 0.89
N CYS A 162 8.89 -21.63 -0.02
CA CYS A 162 8.91 -20.17 -0.15
C CYS A 162 8.05 -19.73 -1.34
N GLU A 163 7.54 -18.51 -1.27
CA GLU A 163 6.67 -17.92 -2.29
C GLU A 163 7.12 -16.50 -2.61
N ALA A 164 7.06 -16.15 -3.89
CA ALA A 164 7.06 -14.77 -4.36
C ALA A 164 5.62 -14.31 -4.54
N VAL A 165 5.28 -13.17 -3.94
CA VAL A 165 3.97 -12.55 -4.00
C VAL A 165 4.07 -11.28 -4.83
N LEU A 166 3.37 -11.24 -5.96
CA LEU A 166 3.41 -10.13 -6.92
C LEU A 166 2.16 -9.26 -6.74
N ASP A 167 2.35 -7.98 -6.40
CA ASP A 167 1.27 -7.00 -6.15
C ASP A 167 0.25 -7.38 -5.05
N GLY A 168 0.54 -8.43 -4.28
CA GLY A 168 -0.42 -9.05 -3.35
C GLY A 168 -1.51 -9.90 -4.04
N ILE A 169 -1.36 -10.20 -5.33
CA ILE A 169 -2.39 -10.88 -6.16
C ILE A 169 -1.94 -12.28 -6.52
N GLU A 170 -0.76 -12.42 -7.13
CA GLU A 170 -0.24 -13.69 -7.61
C GLU A 170 0.79 -14.24 -6.63
N ARG A 171 0.70 -15.54 -6.33
CA ARG A 171 1.64 -16.26 -5.46
C ARG A 171 2.27 -17.38 -6.27
N LEU A 172 3.60 -17.37 -6.34
CA LEU A 172 4.37 -18.33 -7.12
C LEU A 172 5.39 -19.00 -6.21
N ALA A 173 5.47 -20.33 -6.27
CA ALA A 173 6.46 -21.07 -5.50
C ALA A 173 7.88 -20.72 -5.98
N VAL A 174 8.80 -20.58 -5.04
CA VAL A 174 10.21 -20.28 -5.28
C VAL A 174 11.04 -21.44 -4.77
N ARG A 175 11.96 -21.96 -5.59
CA ARG A 175 12.88 -23.03 -5.21
C ARG A 175 14.22 -22.50 -4.75
N ASP A 176 14.77 -21.51 -5.45
CA ASP A 176 16.12 -21.03 -5.20
C ASP A 176 16.25 -19.52 -5.36
N ALA A 177 15.68 -18.95 -6.44
CA ALA A 177 16.00 -17.57 -6.82
C ALA A 177 14.82 -16.76 -7.36
N VAL A 178 14.83 -15.47 -7.04
CA VAL A 178 13.95 -14.43 -7.61
C VAL A 178 14.82 -13.27 -8.09
N THR A 179 14.68 -12.92 -9.36
CA THR A 179 15.35 -11.76 -9.97
C THR A 179 14.32 -10.69 -10.33
N CYS A 180 14.59 -9.46 -9.90
CA CYS A 180 13.78 -8.28 -10.15
C CYS A 180 14.56 -7.28 -11.00
N THR A 181 13.96 -6.81 -12.09
CA THR A 181 14.52 -5.81 -13.01
C THR A 181 13.45 -4.79 -13.39
N ARG A 182 13.80 -3.70 -14.07
CA ARG A 182 12.77 -2.84 -14.69
C ARG A 182 12.25 -3.47 -15.97
N THR A 183 10.93 -3.59 -16.06
CA THR A 183 10.29 -4.00 -17.31
C THR A 183 10.32 -2.89 -18.36
N PRO A 184 10.39 -3.21 -19.66
CA PRO A 184 10.20 -2.22 -20.72
C PRO A 184 8.76 -1.67 -20.78
N HIS A 185 7.76 -2.42 -20.33
CA HIS A 185 6.35 -2.04 -20.44
C HIS A 185 5.83 -1.36 -19.17
N ALA A 186 5.87 -0.02 -19.16
CA ALA A 186 5.33 0.79 -18.07
C ALA A 186 3.79 0.66 -17.95
N ALA A 187 3.27 0.87 -16.75
CA ALA A 187 1.83 1.03 -16.55
C ALA A 187 1.42 2.47 -16.86
N ASN A 188 0.71 2.67 -17.97
CA ASN A 188 0.25 4.00 -18.39
C ASN A 188 -1.03 4.38 -17.64
N VAL A 189 -0.95 5.40 -16.78
CA VAL A 189 -2.07 5.83 -15.94
C VAL A 189 -2.54 7.23 -16.34
N VAL A 190 -3.82 7.36 -16.66
CA VAL A 190 -4.44 8.65 -17.01
C VAL A 190 -4.56 9.52 -15.76
N ARG A 191 -4.18 10.80 -15.86
CA ARG A 191 -4.29 11.83 -14.82
C ARG A 191 -5.12 13.01 -15.28
N LEU A 192 -6.03 13.44 -14.41
CA LEU A 192 -6.88 14.61 -14.62
C LEU A 192 -6.51 15.70 -13.61
N GLY A 193 -5.74 16.71 -14.04
CA GLY A 193 -5.29 17.84 -13.18
C GLY A 193 -3.77 17.89 -12.98
N SER A 194 -3.29 18.89 -12.21
CA SER A 194 -1.85 19.10 -11.99
C SER A 194 -1.21 18.02 -11.11
N ALA A 195 0.04 17.68 -11.43
CA ALA A 195 0.90 16.56 -11.03
C ALA A 195 1.08 16.24 -9.52
N ALA A 196 0.34 16.89 -8.62
CA ALA A 196 0.39 16.64 -7.17
C ALA A 196 -0.57 15.59 -6.56
N PRO A 197 -1.25 14.64 -7.27
CA PRO A 197 -2.06 13.62 -6.60
C PRO A 197 -1.22 12.69 -5.71
N ALA A 198 -0.01 12.36 -6.14
CA ALA A 198 0.95 11.57 -5.40
C ALA A 198 1.32 12.20 -4.06
N MET A 199 1.70 13.48 -4.09
CA MET A 199 2.04 14.24 -2.88
C MET A 199 0.82 14.43 -1.97
N ARG A 200 -0.38 14.69 -2.51
CA ARG A 200 -1.61 14.74 -1.70
C ARG A 200 -1.93 13.40 -1.05
N GLY A 201 -1.78 12.28 -1.77
CA GLY A 201 -2.02 10.94 -1.23
C GLY A 201 -1.00 10.55 -0.15
N LEU A 202 0.28 10.85 -0.38
CA LEU A 202 1.34 10.61 0.60
C LEU A 202 1.23 11.55 1.80
N ALA A 203 1.01 12.85 1.59
CA ALA A 203 0.78 13.82 2.66
C ALA A 203 -0.44 13.42 3.51
N LYS A 204 -1.58 13.08 2.89
CA LYS A 204 -2.75 12.56 3.63
C LYS A 204 -2.42 11.33 4.47
N LYS A 205 -1.58 10.40 3.97
CA LYS A 205 -1.13 9.22 4.72
C LYS A 205 -0.13 9.55 5.83
N VAL A 206 0.78 10.50 5.60
CA VAL A 206 1.78 10.97 6.58
C VAL A 206 1.09 11.77 7.68
N ASP A 207 0.14 12.63 7.34
CA ASP A 207 -0.71 13.35 8.28
C ASP A 207 -1.55 12.36 9.09
N LEU A 208 -2.16 11.36 8.43
CA LEU A 208 -2.89 10.30 9.12
C LEU A 208 -1.98 9.48 10.04
N ALA A 209 -0.77 9.12 9.60
CA ALA A 209 0.19 8.39 10.41
C ALA A 209 0.71 9.22 11.58
N GLY A 210 0.96 10.51 11.38
CA GLY A 210 1.34 11.48 12.41
C GLY A 210 0.22 11.69 13.43
N ASP A 211 -1.01 11.86 12.96
CA ASP A 211 -2.21 11.93 13.79
C ASP A 211 -2.36 10.63 14.59
N LEU A 212 -2.23 9.45 13.94
CA LEU A 212 -2.28 8.15 14.60
C LEU A 212 -1.18 8.03 15.65
N LEU A 213 0.07 8.39 15.36
CA LEU A 213 1.16 8.30 16.35
C LEU A 213 0.92 9.18 17.59
N ARG A 214 0.26 10.33 17.42
CA ARG A 214 -0.11 11.24 18.52
C ARG A 214 -1.39 10.82 19.27
N MET A 215 -2.19 9.93 18.70
CA MET A 215 -3.43 9.46 19.32
C MET A 215 -3.18 8.51 20.49
N SER A 216 -4.02 8.64 21.53
CA SER A 216 -4.10 7.65 22.60
C SER A 216 -4.54 6.27 22.06
N PRO A 217 -4.10 5.16 22.67
CA PRO A 217 -4.48 3.81 22.22
C PRO A 217 -6.00 3.61 22.09
N SER A 218 -6.78 4.18 22.99
CA SER A 218 -8.24 4.13 22.97
C SER A 218 -8.85 4.86 21.77
N SER A 219 -8.23 5.95 21.32
CA SER A 219 -8.67 6.69 20.13
C SER A 219 -8.40 5.90 18.85
N LYS A 220 -7.22 5.26 18.76
CA LYS A 220 -6.89 4.35 17.65
C LYS A 220 -7.89 3.21 17.57
N LEU A 221 -8.18 2.55 18.70
CA LEU A 221 -9.08 1.41 18.74
C LEU A 221 -10.51 1.75 18.30
N ILE A 222 -11.02 2.92 18.70
CA ILE A 222 -12.34 3.40 18.24
C ILE A 222 -12.32 3.71 16.74
N LEU A 223 -11.25 4.34 16.23
CA LEU A 223 -11.10 4.64 14.82
C LEU A 223 -11.09 3.36 13.98
N THR A 224 -10.31 2.37 14.39
CA THR A 224 -10.30 1.02 13.79
C THR A 224 -11.69 0.37 13.85
N ALA A 225 -12.38 0.45 14.99
CA ALA A 225 -13.72 -0.14 15.12
C ALA A 225 -14.75 0.49 14.16
N LEU A 226 -14.65 1.80 13.92
CA LEU A 226 -15.48 2.54 12.96
C LEU A 226 -15.11 2.24 11.51
N GLU A 227 -13.82 2.16 11.18
CA GLU A 227 -13.30 1.80 9.85
C GLU A 227 -13.74 0.40 9.44
N TYR A 228 -13.48 -0.61 10.28
CA TYR A 228 -13.91 -1.99 10.01
C TYR A 228 -15.43 -2.17 10.09
N GLY A 229 -16.13 -1.26 10.77
CA GLY A 229 -17.58 -1.25 10.83
C GLY A 229 -18.24 -0.84 9.52
N GLY A 230 -17.58 0.02 8.72
CA GLY A 230 -18.06 0.51 7.42
C GLY A 230 -19.39 1.28 7.46
N LYS A 231 -19.94 1.57 8.65
CA LYS A 231 -21.23 2.23 8.86
C LYS A 231 -21.21 3.09 10.13
N PRO A 232 -22.07 4.12 10.24
CA PRO A 232 -22.23 4.87 11.48
C PRO A 232 -22.61 3.96 12.65
N MET A 233 -21.97 4.15 13.79
CA MET A 233 -22.16 3.32 14.99
C MET A 233 -22.62 4.14 16.18
N THR A 234 -23.52 3.58 16.97
CA THR A 234 -23.92 4.13 18.27
C THR A 234 -22.81 3.94 19.31
N LEU A 235 -22.89 4.71 20.39
CA LEU A 235 -21.96 4.54 21.53
C LEU A 235 -21.98 3.10 22.09
N ARG A 236 -23.15 2.46 22.10
CA ARG A 236 -23.32 1.08 22.57
C ARG A 236 -22.61 0.07 21.67
N GLU A 237 -22.70 0.25 20.35
CA GLU A 237 -22.03 -0.63 19.40
C GLU A 237 -20.51 -0.44 19.43
N ILE A 238 -20.02 0.79 19.55
CA ILE A 238 -18.59 1.08 19.74
C ILE A 238 -18.11 0.44 21.05
N SER A 239 -18.88 0.56 22.14
CA SER A 239 -18.58 -0.07 23.42
C SER A 239 -18.46 -1.57 23.32
N ALA A 240 -19.40 -2.22 22.64
CA ALA A 240 -19.44 -3.67 22.51
C ALA A 240 -18.23 -4.20 21.71
N ARG A 241 -17.75 -3.43 20.73
CA ARG A 241 -16.61 -3.83 19.88
C ARG A 241 -15.26 -3.54 20.51
N THR A 242 -15.14 -2.41 21.19
CA THR A 242 -13.84 -1.96 21.74
C THR A 242 -13.62 -2.44 23.16
N LEU A 243 -14.68 -2.88 23.86
CA LEU A 243 -14.68 -3.25 25.28
C LEU A 243 -14.12 -2.13 26.20
N LEU A 244 -14.09 -0.89 25.71
CA LEU A 244 -13.55 0.23 26.46
C LEU A 244 -14.53 0.67 27.56
N PRO A 245 -14.04 1.05 28.75
CA PRO A 245 -14.87 1.65 29.78
C PRO A 245 -15.57 2.94 29.29
N PRO A 246 -16.80 3.25 29.76
CA PRO A 246 -17.56 4.42 29.30
C PRO A 246 -16.82 5.76 29.42
N ARG A 247 -15.99 5.92 30.46
CA ARG A 247 -15.18 7.13 30.68
C ARG A 247 -14.10 7.29 29.60
N THR A 248 -13.35 6.22 29.33
CA THR A 248 -12.28 6.17 28.31
C THR A 248 -12.83 6.42 26.92
N MET A 249 -14.00 5.87 26.61
CA MET A 249 -14.66 6.01 25.32
C MET A 249 -15.18 7.42 25.08
N ARG A 250 -15.76 8.07 26.09
CA ARG A 250 -16.17 9.48 25.98
C ARG A 250 -14.97 10.40 25.76
N PHE A 251 -13.87 10.16 26.45
CA PHE A 251 -12.63 10.92 26.27
C PHE A 251 -12.06 10.73 24.85
N ALA A 252 -11.95 9.49 24.40
CA ALA A 252 -11.45 9.16 23.06
C ALA A 252 -12.36 9.69 21.95
N LEU A 253 -13.69 9.55 22.06
CA LEU A 253 -14.62 10.09 21.07
C LEU A 253 -14.62 11.62 21.03
N ARG A 254 -14.47 12.29 22.18
CA ARG A 254 -14.30 13.74 22.23
C ARG A 254 -13.03 14.15 21.48
N HIS A 255 -11.90 13.54 21.82
CA HIS A 255 -10.64 13.78 21.14
C HIS A 255 -10.74 13.56 19.61
N LEU A 256 -11.36 12.47 19.17
CA LEU A 256 -11.56 12.18 17.74
C LEU A 256 -12.51 13.17 17.05
N THR A 257 -13.52 13.69 17.76
CA THR A 257 -14.46 14.67 17.22
C THR A 257 -13.80 16.06 17.13
N ASP A 258 -13.05 16.46 18.16
CA ASP A 258 -12.35 17.74 18.23
C ASP A 258 -11.27 17.87 17.14
N ASN A 259 -10.61 16.75 16.81
CA ASN A 259 -9.62 16.68 15.71
C ASN A 259 -10.26 16.44 14.32
N GLY A 260 -11.59 16.44 14.24
CA GLY A 260 -12.32 16.29 12.98
C GLY A 260 -12.11 14.94 12.29
N LEU A 261 -11.79 13.87 13.04
CA LEU A 261 -11.60 12.52 12.53
C LEU A 261 -12.90 11.70 12.58
N VAL A 262 -13.78 12.02 13.53
CA VAL A 262 -15.09 11.40 13.70
C VAL A 262 -16.16 12.49 13.73
N LYS A 263 -17.25 12.30 12.99
CA LYS A 263 -18.44 13.15 13.04
C LYS A 263 -19.49 12.51 13.95
N ARG A 264 -20.01 13.29 14.88
CA ARG A 264 -21.17 12.93 15.71
C ARG A 264 -22.43 13.45 15.05
N ARG A 265 -23.39 12.57 14.76
CA ARG A 265 -24.73 12.92 14.26
C ARG A 265 -25.82 12.37 15.16
N VAL A 266 -27.01 12.93 15.04
CA VAL A 266 -28.22 12.35 15.63
C VAL A 266 -28.67 11.18 14.76
N SER A 267 -29.04 10.05 15.38
CA SER A 267 -29.55 8.89 14.67
C SER A 267 -30.88 9.22 13.99
N GLY A 268 -31.01 8.92 12.70
CA GLY A 268 -32.28 9.04 11.98
C GLY A 268 -33.36 8.05 12.45
N ARG A 269 -32.98 7.02 13.23
CA ARG A 269 -33.90 6.02 13.80
C ARG A 269 -34.38 6.37 15.22
N ASP A 270 -33.60 7.14 15.97
CA ASP A 270 -33.94 7.58 17.33
C ASP A 270 -33.24 8.92 17.62
N SER A 271 -34.02 10.00 17.68
CA SER A 271 -33.50 11.36 17.88
C SER A 271 -32.77 11.58 19.21
N ARG A 272 -32.90 10.65 20.16
CA ARG A 272 -32.21 10.68 21.46
C ARG A 272 -30.82 10.02 21.41
N GLN A 273 -30.49 9.34 20.32
CA GLN A 273 -29.22 8.61 20.18
C GLN A 273 -28.25 9.33 19.26
N ALA A 274 -26.98 9.35 19.67
CA ALA A 274 -25.89 9.80 18.82
C ALA A 274 -25.25 8.63 18.10
N ILE A 275 -24.99 8.81 16.81
CA ILE A 275 -24.17 7.93 15.98
C ILE A 275 -22.87 8.65 15.62
N TYR A 276 -21.81 7.86 15.50
CA TYR A 276 -20.47 8.31 15.18
C TYR A 276 -20.05 7.66 13.87
N GLU A 277 -19.50 8.46 12.96
CA GLU A 277 -18.99 8.00 11.68
C GLU A 277 -17.65 8.68 11.39
N LEU A 278 -16.84 8.08 10.51
CA LEU A 278 -15.61 8.73 10.07
C LEU A 278 -15.93 10.03 9.35
N ALA A 279 -15.18 11.08 9.67
CA ALA A 279 -15.33 12.36 9.01
C ALA A 279 -14.83 12.28 7.55
N GLN A 280 -15.69 12.62 6.58
CA GLN A 280 -15.21 12.96 5.23
C GLN A 280 -14.45 14.29 5.32
N ARG A 281 -13.15 14.26 5.01
CA ARG A 281 -12.22 15.40 5.04
C ARG A 281 -12.06 15.94 3.61
N SER A 282 -12.55 17.16 3.41
CA SER A 282 -12.43 17.99 2.19
C SER A 282 -11.01 18.03 1.61
#